data_AF-A0A4V1MK07-F1
#
_entry.id   AF-A0A4V1MK07-F1
#
_cell.length_a   1.000
_cell.length_b   1.000
_cell.length_c   1.000
_cell.angle_alpha   90.00
_cell.angle_beta   90.00
_cell.angle_gamma   90.00
#
_symmetry.space_group_name_H-M   'P 1'
#
loop_
_entity.id
_entity.type
_entity.pdbx_description
1 polymer ?
#
loop_
_entity_poly.entity_id
_entity_poly.type
_entity_poly.pdbx_seq_one_letter_code
_entity_poly.pdbx_strand_id
1 'polypeptide(L)'
;MSQKVKADTVITQTCILMLGPDEEEIEELKKKQGEDNFYTIADDANYYSAEIFEIVPKAIYSKHKTIDFPNESYVFDKKKSEDKWLIIDYKPGFKPRIYSLVDYYRHITEK
;
A
#
# COMPACT_ATOMS: atom_id res chain seq x y z
N MET A 1 15.82 -11.05 23.92
CA MET A 1 15.29 -9.69 23.71
C MET A 1 14.69 -9.65 22.32
N SER A 2 13.37 -9.50 22.19
CA SER A 2 12.72 -9.42 20.88
C SER A 2 13.13 -8.11 20.21
N GLN A 3 13.88 -8.18 19.11
CA GLN A 3 14.11 -7.01 18.26
C GLN A 3 12.75 -6.53 17.76
N LYS A 4 12.25 -5.42 18.31
CA LYS A 4 11.13 -4.70 17.69
C LYS A 4 11.63 -4.25 16.32
N VAL A 5 11.01 -4.76 15.26
CA VAL A 5 11.21 -4.22 13.91
C VAL A 5 10.92 -2.73 13.99
N LYS A 6 11.91 -1.89 13.66
CA LYS A 6 11.74 -0.44 13.66
C LYS A 6 10.79 -0.09 12.52
N ALA A 7 9.66 0.53 12.84
CA ALA A 7 8.74 1.01 11.81
C ALA A 7 9.39 2.16 11.02
N ASP A 8 9.09 2.24 9.73
CA ASP A 8 9.54 3.32 8.85
C ASP A 8 8.80 4.61 9.17
N THR A 9 7.53 4.49 9.55
CA THR A 9 6.67 5.60 9.94
C THR A 9 5.64 5.17 11.00
N VAL A 10 5.05 6.17 11.64
CA VAL A 10 3.98 6.02 12.64
C VAL A 10 2.78 6.84 12.19
N ILE A 11 1.60 6.25 12.14
CA ILE A 11 0.36 6.89 11.70
C ILE A 11 -0.65 6.90 12.86
N THR A 12 -1.08 8.10 13.25
CA THR A 12 -2.01 8.30 14.39
C THR A 12 -3.30 9.01 14.00
N GLN A 13 -3.43 9.43 12.74
CA GLN A 13 -4.55 10.22 12.23
C GLN A 13 -5.13 9.57 10.98
N THR A 14 -6.39 9.89 10.67
CA THR A 14 -7.07 9.40 9.47
C THR A 14 -6.26 9.74 8.22
N CYS A 15 -5.96 8.73 7.39
CA CYS A 15 -5.27 8.93 6.13
C CYS A 15 -5.56 7.77 5.17
N ILE A 16 -5.31 8.04 3.89
CA ILE A 16 -5.31 7.03 2.84
C ILE A 16 -3.88 7.00 2.30
N LEU A 17 -3.19 5.88 2.49
CA LEU A 17 -1.84 5.67 2.00
C LEU A 17 -1.89 4.78 0.76
N MET A 18 -1.23 5.21 -0.31
CA MET A 18 -0.96 4.38 -1.46
C MET A 18 0.49 3.93 -1.40
N LEU A 19 0.69 2.64 -1.19
CA LEU A 19 2.01 2.04 -1.16
C LEU A 19 2.36 1.53 -2.56
N GLY A 20 3.56 1.85 -3.03
CA GLY A 20 4.17 1.24 -4.21
C GLY A 20 5.47 0.51 -3.85
N PRO A 21 5.97 -0.37 -4.73
CA PRO A 21 7.22 -1.09 -4.52
C PRO A 21 8.42 -0.14 -4.46
N ASP A 22 9.42 -0.51 -3.66
CA ASP A 22 10.74 0.09 -3.76
C ASP A 22 11.63 -0.63 -4.79
N GLU A 23 12.87 -0.18 -4.95
CA GLU A 23 13.77 -0.71 -5.99
C GLU A 23 14.09 -2.20 -5.78
N GLU A 24 14.28 -2.62 -4.53
CA GLU A 24 14.51 -4.02 -4.19
C GLU A 24 13.28 -4.87 -4.53
N GLU A 25 12.08 -4.42 -4.14
CA GLU A 25 10.82 -5.09 -4.44
C GLU A 25 10.55 -5.15 -5.96
N ILE A 26 10.89 -4.10 -6.72
CA ILE A 26 10.78 -4.09 -8.19
C ILE A 26 11.66 -5.17 -8.81
N GLU A 27 12.92 -5.27 -8.40
CA GLU A 27 13.84 -6.27 -8.93
C GLU A 27 13.41 -7.70 -8.58
N GLU A 28 12.89 -7.91 -7.37
CA GLU A 28 12.29 -9.20 -6.97
C GLU A 28 11.06 -9.55 -7.82
N LEU A 29 10.18 -8.58 -8.07
CA LEU A 29 8.98 -8.77 -8.89
C LEU A 29 9.34 -9.12 -10.34
N LYS A 30 10.29 -8.40 -10.95
CA LYS A 30 10.78 -8.70 -12.31
C LYS A 30 11.34 -10.11 -12.41
N LYS A 31 12.14 -10.53 -11.42
CA LYS A 31 12.70 -11.90 -11.37
C LYS A 31 11.62 -12.96 -11.20
N LYS A 32 10.59 -12.69 -10.39
CA LYS A 32 9.52 -13.65 -10.09
C LYS A 32 8.51 -13.80 -11.23
N GLN A 33 8.12 -12.68 -11.85
CA GLN A 33 7.00 -12.61 -12.80
C GLN A 33 7.45 -12.61 -14.26
N GLY A 34 8.73 -12.35 -14.53
CA GLY A 34 9.22 -12.00 -15.86
C GLY A 34 9.05 -10.51 -16.14
N GLU A 35 9.99 -9.94 -16.90
CA GLU A 35 10.07 -8.50 -17.12
C GLU A 35 8.85 -7.95 -17.89
N ASP A 36 8.40 -8.62 -18.95
CA ASP A 36 7.22 -8.19 -19.73
C ASP A 36 5.93 -8.18 -18.89
N ASN A 37 5.75 -9.22 -18.07
CA ASN A 37 4.60 -9.33 -17.17
C ASN A 37 4.67 -8.27 -16.06
N PHE A 38 5.87 -7.98 -15.54
CA PHE A 38 6.07 -6.91 -14.57
C PHE A 38 5.61 -5.56 -15.13
N TYR A 39 6.00 -5.21 -16.36
CA TYR A 39 5.58 -3.92 -16.94
C TYR A 39 4.08 -3.84 -17.20
N THR A 40 3.43 -4.96 -17.57
CA THR A 40 1.97 -5.02 -17.70
C THR A 40 1.29 -4.73 -16.35
N ILE A 41 1.74 -5.38 -15.28
CA ILE A 41 1.22 -5.15 -13.92
C ILE A 41 1.50 -3.72 -13.44
N ALA A 42 2.67 -3.18 -13.75
CA ALA A 42 3.05 -1.82 -13.39
C ALA A 42 2.18 -0.77 -14.11
N ASP A 43 1.84 -1.00 -15.38
CA ASP A 43 0.95 -0.13 -16.14
C ASP A 43 -0.47 -0.14 -15.56
N ASP A 44 -1.01 -1.32 -15.25
CA ASP A 44 -2.30 -1.43 -14.56
C ASP A 44 -2.26 -0.70 -13.21
N ALA A 45 -1.20 -0.90 -12.42
CA ALA A 45 -1.04 -0.23 -11.14
C ALA A 45 -0.97 1.30 -11.29
N ASN A 46 -0.27 1.80 -12.32
CA ASN A 46 -0.19 3.23 -12.60
C ASN A 46 -1.54 3.80 -13.02
N TYR A 47 -2.29 3.07 -13.87
CA TYR A 47 -3.65 3.44 -14.27
C TYR A 47 -4.57 3.60 -13.07
N TYR A 48 -4.72 2.55 -12.25
CA TYR A 48 -5.59 2.63 -11.06
C TYR A 48 -5.10 3.64 -10.04
N SER A 49 -3.78 3.82 -9.89
CA SER A 49 -3.24 4.85 -9.01
C SER A 49 -3.68 6.24 -9.45
N ALA A 50 -3.58 6.55 -10.75
CA ALA A 50 -4.02 7.84 -11.31
C ALA A 50 -5.51 8.06 -11.08
N GLU A 51 -6.35 7.08 -11.42
CA GLU A 51 -7.80 7.13 -11.21
C GLU A 51 -8.16 7.36 -9.72
N ILE A 52 -7.49 6.65 -8.81
CA ILE A 52 -7.69 6.83 -7.37
C ILE A 52 -7.27 8.23 -6.92
N PHE A 53 -6.15 8.77 -7.42
CA PHE A 53 -5.71 10.13 -7.07
C PHE A 53 -6.63 11.22 -7.59
N GLU A 54 -7.29 11.01 -8.73
CA GLU A 54 -8.31 11.96 -9.23
C GLU A 54 -9.53 12.02 -8.28
N ILE A 55 -9.99 10.87 -7.79
CA ILE A 55 -11.16 10.79 -6.90
C ILE A 55 -10.78 11.16 -5.45
N VAL A 56 -9.58 10.77 -5.01
CA VAL A 56 -9.07 10.94 -3.65
C VAL A 56 -7.74 11.71 -3.69
N PRO A 57 -7.76 13.02 -3.99
CA PRO A 57 -6.54 13.82 -4.16
C PRO A 57 -5.75 14.01 -2.85
N LYS A 58 -6.33 13.64 -1.70
CA LYS A 58 -5.67 13.66 -0.39
C LYS A 58 -4.93 12.36 -0.05
N ALA A 59 -5.00 11.34 -0.91
CA ALA A 59 -4.20 10.13 -0.72
C ALA A 59 -2.71 10.48 -0.74
N ILE A 60 -1.90 9.73 -0.01
CA ILE A 60 -0.46 9.97 0.11
C ILE A 60 0.27 8.78 -0.50
N TYR A 61 1.05 9.02 -1.56
CA TYR A 61 1.95 7.99 -2.09
C TYR A 61 3.14 7.80 -1.14
N SER A 62 3.50 6.55 -0.87
CA SER A 62 4.67 6.21 -0.08
C SER A 62 5.29 4.87 -0.49
N LYS A 63 6.56 4.68 -0.13
CA LYS A 63 7.30 3.42 -0.25
C LYS A 63 7.58 2.77 1.12
N HIS A 64 6.90 3.19 2.19
CA HIS A 64 7.08 2.60 3.51
C HIS A 64 6.76 1.09 3.50
N LYS A 65 7.62 0.30 4.12
CA LYS A 65 7.48 -1.15 4.26
C LYS A 65 6.84 -1.52 5.60
N THR A 66 7.20 -0.83 6.68
CA THR A 66 6.66 -1.07 8.02
C THR A 66 5.99 0.18 8.56
N ILE A 67 4.72 0.07 8.94
CA ILE A 67 3.91 1.21 9.41
C ILE A 67 3.28 0.84 10.75
N ASP A 68 3.55 1.65 11.77
CA ASP A 68 2.97 1.47 13.11
C ASP A 68 1.70 2.31 13.24
N PHE A 69 0.61 1.64 13.64
CA PHE A 69 -0.70 2.23 13.97
C PHE A 69 -0.94 2.00 15.48
N PRO A 70 -0.35 2.85 16.34
CA PRO A 70 -0.32 2.61 17.79
C PRO A 70 -1.70 2.69 18.44
N ASN A 71 -2.63 3.48 17.88
CA ASN A 71 -4.00 3.60 18.41
C ASN A 71 -4.76 2.25 18.36
N GLU A 72 -4.36 1.34 17.47
CA GLU A 72 -4.97 0.04 17.23
C GLU A 72 -4.06 -1.12 17.66
N SER A 73 -2.89 -0.81 18.24
CA SER A 73 -1.84 -1.80 18.54
C SER A 73 -1.52 -2.69 17.33
N TYR A 74 -1.47 -2.08 16.13
CA TYR A 74 -1.30 -2.78 14.87
C TYR A 74 -0.08 -2.29 14.12
N VAL A 75 0.76 -3.22 13.67
CA VAL A 75 1.90 -2.93 12.80
C VAL A 75 1.65 -3.59 11.46
N PHE A 76 1.57 -2.78 10.42
CA PHE A 76 1.58 -3.25 9.04
C PHE A 76 3.02 -3.57 8.62
N ASP A 77 3.20 -4.71 7.95
CA ASP A 77 4.47 -5.15 7.38
C ASP A 77 4.22 -5.61 5.95
N LYS A 78 4.65 -4.77 5.00
CA LYS A 78 4.49 -4.97 3.55
C LYS A 78 5.16 -6.25 3.06
N LYS A 79 6.20 -6.75 3.74
CA LYS A 79 6.86 -8.00 3.35
C LYS A 79 5.93 -9.20 3.44
N LYS A 80 4.90 -9.14 4.31
CA LYS A 80 3.88 -10.18 4.46
C LYS A 80 2.76 -10.10 3.43
N SER A 81 2.74 -9.05 2.59
CA SER A 81 1.75 -8.87 1.53
C SER A 81 2.29 -9.42 0.21
N GLU A 82 1.45 -10.14 -0.52
CA GLU A 82 1.77 -10.63 -1.87
C GLU A 82 1.86 -9.46 -2.86
N ASP A 83 0.87 -8.57 -2.80
CA ASP A 83 0.84 -7.34 -3.60
C ASP A 83 1.81 -6.29 -3.05
N LYS A 84 2.48 -5.59 -3.97
CA LYS A 84 3.40 -4.49 -3.63
C LYS A 84 2.82 -3.10 -3.92
N TRP A 85 1.72 -3.05 -4.65
CA TRP A 85 0.86 -1.89 -4.79
C TRP A 85 -0.40 -2.09 -3.96
N LEU A 86 -0.59 -1.25 -2.93
CA LEU A 86 -1.64 -1.43 -1.93
C LEU A 86 -2.21 -0.08 -1.50
N ILE A 87 -3.47 -0.07 -1.08
CA ILE A 87 -4.06 1.04 -0.36
C ILE A 87 -4.26 0.67 1.10
N ILE A 88 -3.85 1.55 2.00
CA ILE A 88 -4.23 1.51 3.40
C ILE A 88 -5.19 2.66 3.67
N ASP A 89 -6.46 2.34 3.92
CA ASP A 89 -7.47 3.28 4.40
C ASP A 89 -7.55 3.16 5.92
N TYR A 90 -7.15 4.22 6.61
CA TYR A 90 -7.03 4.25 8.05
C TYR A 90 -7.87 5.36 8.67
N LYS A 91 -8.60 5.00 9.72
CA LYS A 91 -9.35 5.90 10.59
C LYS A 91 -9.12 5.46 12.04
N PRO A 92 -8.67 6.35 12.95
CA PRO A 92 -8.45 6.00 14.35
C PRO A 92 -9.68 5.35 14.99
N GLY A 93 -9.44 4.30 15.78
CA GLY A 93 -10.47 3.46 16.38
C GLY A 93 -10.90 2.28 15.52
N PHE A 94 -10.40 2.17 14.30
CA PHE A 94 -10.59 1.01 13.43
C PHE A 94 -9.25 0.49 12.94
N LYS A 95 -9.08 -0.84 12.94
CA LYS A 95 -7.91 -1.48 12.33
C LYS A 95 -7.81 -1.03 10.86
N PRO A 96 -6.61 -0.67 10.36
CA PRO A 96 -6.43 -0.24 8.98
C PRO A 96 -6.98 -1.27 8.00
N ARG A 97 -7.71 -0.79 6.99
CA ARG A 97 -8.20 -1.63 5.89
C ARG A 97 -7.19 -1.60 4.77
N ILE A 98 -6.85 -2.77 4.26
CA ILE A 98 -5.85 -2.96 3.22
C ILE A 98 -6.57 -3.46 1.98
N TYR A 99 -6.32 -2.81 0.85
CA TYR A 99 -6.93 -3.14 -0.44
C TYR A 99 -5.85 -3.27 -1.51
N SER A 100 -6.13 -4.09 -2.53
CA SER A 100 -5.49 -3.92 -3.83
C SER A 100 -5.94 -2.58 -4.45
N LEU A 101 -5.22 -2.09 -5.47
CA LEU A 101 -5.65 -0.88 -6.19
C LEU A 101 -7.03 -1.07 -6.83
N VAL A 102 -7.29 -2.23 -7.43
CA VAL A 102 -8.56 -2.54 -8.10
C VAL A 102 -9.72 -2.55 -7.12
N ASP A 103 -9.56 -3.24 -5.98
CA ASP A 103 -10.61 -3.33 -4.96
C ASP A 103 -10.93 -1.97 -4.35
N TYR A 104 -9.90 -1.15 -4.11
CA TYR A 104 -10.11 0.20 -3.60
C TYR A 104 -10.80 1.09 -4.63
N TYR A 105 -10.41 1.02 -5.90
CA TYR A 105 -11.06 1.76 -6.98
C TYR A 105 -12.55 1.40 -7.08
N ARG A 106 -12.90 0.11 -7.06
CA ARG A 106 -14.30 -0.35 -7.01
C ARG A 106 -15.02 0.16 -5.76
N HIS A 107 -14.38 0.07 -4.59
CA HIS A 107 -14.94 0.55 -3.33
C HIS A 107 -15.36 2.03 -3.37
N ILE A 108 -14.61 2.87 -4.07
CA ILE A 108 -14.89 4.32 -4.16
C ILE A 108 -15.78 4.72 -5.34
N THR A 109 -15.92 3.86 -6.36
CA THR A 109 -16.71 4.15 -7.59
C THR A 109 -18.07 3.46 -7.62
N GLU A 110 -18.22 2.26 -7.06
CA GLU A 110 -19.40 1.41 -7.16
C GLU A 110 -20.32 1.48 -5.93
N LYS A 111 -20.50 2.68 -5.34
CA LYS A 111 -21.31 2.88 -4.12
C LYS A 111 -22.75 2.34 -4.20
#